data_AF-A0A8T7G425-F1
#
_entry.id   AF-A0A8T7G425-F1
#
_cell.length_a   1.000
_cell.length_b   1.000
_cell.length_c   1.000
_cell.angle_alpha   90.00
_cell.angle_beta   90.00
_cell.angle_gamma   90.00
#
_symmetry.space_group_name_H-M   'P 1'
#
loop_
_entity.id
_entity.type
_entity.pdbx_description
1 polymer ?
#
loop_
_entity_poly.entity_id
_entity_poly.type
_entity_poly.pdbx_seq_one_letter_code
_entity_poly.pdbx_strand_id
1 'polypeptide(L)'
;MPGFYNPPWTIIPLIPFAILPERFGSALMIMAAIASLAYVSHRMGAKPIAVILLVLSPPALHGYLSGNIDWLPVIGYLMPPQIGLFFISIKPQLGLGVGVYWLAESWREGGWRKTLQVFAPVAIGLLLSFALFGLWPLKYNFNAEDWWWNASLWPTSLPVGLGLMVAALRTRRIEYAIAASPCFSPYVLFHSWVVVLIAIVAATPEFIATLTGLWGLIAIRATTGGK
;
A
#
# COMPACT_ATOMS: atom_id res chain seq x y z
N MET A 1 -16.60 -4.54 16.92
CA MET A 1 -15.68 -4.57 18.08
C MET A 1 -14.85 -3.30 18.07
N PRO A 2 -14.75 -2.55 19.17
CA PRO A 2 -13.75 -1.49 19.30
C PRO A 2 -12.37 -2.14 19.54
N GLY A 3 -11.39 -1.82 18.70
CA GLY A 3 -10.03 -2.36 18.80
C GLY A 3 -9.11 -1.77 17.74
N PHE A 4 -7.83 -1.60 18.08
CA PHE A 4 -6.80 -1.20 17.13
C PHE A 4 -6.33 -2.44 16.36
N TYR A 5 -6.47 -2.42 15.03
CA TYR A 5 -6.31 -3.63 14.21
C TYR A 5 -5.06 -3.66 13.33
N ASN A 6 -4.20 -2.67 13.50
CA ASN A 6 -2.94 -2.59 12.78
C ASN A 6 -1.80 -3.10 13.68
N PRO A 7 -0.62 -3.41 13.11
CA PRO A 7 0.56 -3.64 13.91
C PRO A 7 0.85 -2.45 14.87
N PRO A 8 1.38 -2.67 16.08
CA PRO A 8 1.56 -1.58 17.06
C PRO A 8 2.43 -0.42 16.57
N TRP A 9 3.40 -0.67 15.68
CA TRP A 9 4.24 0.38 15.10
C TRP A 9 3.47 1.36 14.20
N THR A 10 2.26 1.02 13.76
CA THR A 10 1.36 1.95 13.07
C THR A 10 0.92 3.09 13.98
N ILE A 11 0.89 2.89 15.31
CA ILE A 11 0.52 3.94 16.26
C ILE A 11 1.53 5.08 16.22
N ILE A 12 2.83 4.75 16.14
CA ILE A 12 3.93 5.73 16.24
C ILE A 12 3.76 6.90 15.27
N PRO A 13 3.62 6.69 13.95
CA PRO A 13 3.42 7.80 13.02
C PRO A 13 2.04 8.44 13.17
N LEU A 14 1.06 7.78 13.79
CA LEU A 14 -0.29 8.32 13.97
C LEU A 14 -0.45 9.20 15.22
N ILE A 15 0.46 9.11 16.20
CA ILE A 15 0.42 9.91 17.45
C ILE A 15 0.24 11.42 17.19
N PRO A 16 0.99 12.07 16.28
CA PRO A 16 0.84 13.52 16.05
C PRO A 16 -0.56 13.92 15.57
N PHE A 17 -1.27 13.03 14.88
CA PHE A 17 -2.62 13.26 14.38
C PHE A 17 -3.67 12.97 15.45
N ALA A 18 -3.43 11.97 16.30
CA ALA A 18 -4.35 11.51 17.33
C ALA A 18 -4.46 12.45 18.55
N ILE A 19 -3.43 13.26 18.82
CA ILE A 19 -3.44 14.24 19.93
C ILE A 19 -4.23 15.51 19.57
N LEU A 20 -4.39 15.79 18.27
CA LEU A 20 -5.12 16.97 17.79
C LEU A 20 -6.64 16.74 17.84
N PRO A 21 -7.45 17.82 17.88
CA PRO A 21 -8.88 17.68 17.70
C PRO A 21 -9.19 17.03 16.33
N GLU A 22 -10.21 16.18 16.29
CA GLU A 22 -10.53 15.29 15.16
C GLU A 22 -10.47 15.95 13.77
N ARG A 23 -11.01 17.17 13.65
CA ARG A 23 -11.01 17.92 12.38
C ARG A 23 -9.60 18.31 11.94
N PHE A 24 -8.75 18.73 12.87
CA PHE A 24 -7.36 19.08 12.58
C PHE A 24 -6.52 17.83 12.33
N GLY A 25 -6.70 16.77 13.12
CA GLY A 25 -6.04 15.47 12.90
C GLY A 25 -6.36 14.90 11.52
N SER A 26 -7.63 14.90 11.13
CA SER A 26 -8.08 14.46 9.79
C SER A 26 -7.53 15.32 8.66
N ALA A 27 -7.58 16.65 8.79
CA ALA A 27 -7.01 17.55 7.78
C ALA A 27 -5.50 17.32 7.61
N LEU A 28 -4.77 17.14 8.71
CA LEU A 28 -3.35 16.85 8.70
C LEU A 28 -3.05 15.48 8.08
N MET A 29 -3.88 14.45 8.33
CA MET A 29 -3.75 13.14 7.67
C MET A 29 -3.95 13.24 6.16
N ILE A 30 -4.92 14.04 5.69
CA ILE A 30 -5.12 14.28 4.26
C ILE A 30 -3.89 14.98 3.66
N MET A 31 -3.36 16.00 4.33
CA MET A 31 -2.13 16.67 3.89
C MET A 31 -0.94 15.71 3.85
N ALA A 32 -0.78 14.86 4.86
CA ALA A 32 0.24 13.81 4.89
C ALA A 32 0.07 12.83 3.74
N ALA A 33 -1.16 12.42 3.43
CA ALA A 33 -1.45 11.52 2.32
C ALA A 33 -1.10 12.14 0.96
N ILE A 34 -1.52 13.38 0.72
CA ILE A 34 -1.20 14.14 -0.50
C ILE A 34 0.32 14.31 -0.63
N ALA A 35 0.99 14.76 0.43
CA ALA A 35 2.44 14.98 0.44
C ALA A 35 3.21 13.67 0.19
N SER A 36 2.78 12.58 0.81
CA SER A 36 3.40 11.26 0.63
C SER A 36 3.26 10.75 -0.80
N LEU A 37 2.05 10.80 -1.36
CA LEU A 37 1.79 10.39 -2.74
C LEU A 37 2.59 11.26 -3.73
N ALA A 38 2.60 12.57 -3.53
CA ALA A 38 3.34 13.49 -4.38
C ALA A 38 4.85 13.25 -4.32
N TYR A 39 5.39 13.13 -3.11
CA TYR A 39 6.82 12.89 -2.89
C TYR A 39 7.26 11.53 -3.45
N VAL A 40 6.52 10.47 -3.12
CA VAL A 40 6.87 9.10 -3.55
C VAL A 40 6.79 8.95 -5.06
N SER A 41 5.71 9.42 -5.69
CA SER A 41 5.59 9.37 -7.15
C SER A 41 6.68 10.18 -7.86
N HIS A 42 7.02 11.37 -7.35
CA HIS A 42 8.13 12.15 -7.90
C HIS A 42 9.47 11.41 -7.79
N ARG A 43 9.76 10.80 -6.63
CA ARG A 43 10.97 9.99 -6.41
C ARG A 43 10.99 8.72 -7.26
N MET A 44 9.84 8.21 -7.66
CA MET A 44 9.69 7.10 -8.61
C MET A 44 9.76 7.54 -10.08
N GLY A 45 10.10 8.79 -10.37
CA GLY A 45 10.34 9.28 -11.73
C GLY A 45 9.10 9.85 -12.43
N ALA A 46 8.01 10.13 -11.70
CA ALA A 46 6.85 10.79 -12.26
C ALA A 46 7.17 12.21 -12.77
N LYS A 47 6.61 12.57 -13.93
CA LYS A 47 6.56 13.96 -14.40
C LYS A 47 5.59 14.78 -13.52
N PRO A 48 5.76 16.10 -13.36
CA PRO A 48 4.89 16.92 -12.52
C PRO A 48 3.39 16.77 -12.83
N ILE A 49 3.02 16.66 -14.10
CA ILE A 49 1.63 16.42 -14.50
C ILE A 49 1.11 15.06 -14.02
N ALA A 50 1.92 14.00 -14.08
CA ALA A 50 1.54 12.68 -13.59
C ALA A 50 1.37 12.67 -12.06
N VAL A 51 2.20 13.43 -11.34
CA VAL A 51 2.05 13.63 -9.89
C VAL A 51 0.72 14.29 -9.56
N ILE A 52 0.37 15.39 -10.24
CA ILE A 52 -0.90 16.10 -10.04
C ILE A 52 -2.07 15.16 -10.33
N LEU A 53 -2.02 14.46 -11.46
CA LEU A 53 -3.06 13.52 -11.87
C LEU A 53 -3.20 12.33 -10.91
N LEU A 54 -2.10 11.86 -10.29
CA LEU A 54 -2.14 10.80 -9.28
C LEU A 54 -2.83 11.29 -8.00
N VAL A 55 -2.43 12.47 -7.50
CA VAL A 55 -3.00 13.06 -6.29
C VAL A 55 -4.49 13.34 -6.45
N LEU A 56 -4.92 13.71 -7.65
CA LEU A 56 -6.33 13.93 -8.02
C LEU A 56 -7.01 12.66 -8.54
N SER A 57 -6.35 11.50 -8.54
CA SER A 57 -6.94 10.26 -9.06
C SER A 57 -8.09 9.79 -8.16
N PRO A 58 -9.06 9.05 -8.70
CA PRO A 58 -10.19 8.62 -7.89
C PRO A 58 -9.83 7.73 -6.69
N PRO A 59 -8.89 6.76 -6.80
CA PRO A 59 -8.41 6.02 -5.64
C PRO A 59 -7.81 6.94 -4.56
N ALA A 60 -7.04 7.96 -4.97
CA ALA A 60 -6.44 8.90 -4.03
C ALA A 60 -7.49 9.77 -3.32
N LEU A 61 -8.43 10.36 -4.07
CA LEU A 61 -9.54 11.14 -3.51
C LEU A 61 -10.39 10.32 -2.54
N HIS A 62 -10.72 9.08 -2.91
CA HIS A 62 -11.43 8.16 -2.02
C HIS A 62 -10.62 7.84 -0.75
N GLY A 63 -9.29 7.72 -0.87
CA GLY A 63 -8.38 7.54 0.27
C GLY A 63 -8.41 8.71 1.25
N TYR A 64 -8.40 9.95 0.73
CA TYR A 64 -8.48 11.15 1.56
C TYR A 64 -9.81 11.26 2.30
N LEU A 65 -10.92 11.05 1.59
CA LEU A 65 -12.26 11.13 2.16
C LEU A 65 -12.54 10.03 3.19
N SER A 66 -11.89 8.88 3.05
CA SER A 66 -12.02 7.76 4.00
C SER A 66 -11.05 7.85 5.19
N GLY A 67 -10.24 8.91 5.29
CA GLY A 67 -9.25 9.07 6.36
C GLY A 67 -8.23 7.93 6.40
N ASN A 68 -7.94 7.33 5.24
CA ASN A 68 -7.19 6.10 5.17
C ASN A 68 -5.68 6.31 5.34
N ILE A 69 -4.99 5.31 5.87
CA ILE A 69 -3.56 5.34 6.19
C ILE A 69 -2.65 4.72 5.12
N ASP A 70 -3.13 4.50 3.89
CA ASP A 70 -2.35 3.94 2.77
C ASP A 70 -1.07 4.72 2.44
N TRP A 71 -1.04 6.00 2.80
CA TRP A 71 0.14 6.85 2.67
C TRP A 71 1.33 6.33 3.49
N LEU A 72 1.10 5.61 4.58
CA LEU A 72 2.17 5.01 5.39
C LEU A 72 2.92 3.90 4.62
N PRO A 73 2.27 2.82 4.13
CA PRO A 73 2.91 1.84 3.25
C PRO A 73 3.61 2.46 2.04
N VAL A 74 3.02 3.49 1.44
CA VAL A 74 3.58 4.17 0.26
C VAL A 74 4.92 4.85 0.57
N ILE A 75 5.05 5.54 1.71
CA ILE A 75 6.36 6.06 2.16
C ILE A 75 7.38 4.92 2.30
N GLY A 76 6.93 3.75 2.78
CA GLY A 76 7.75 2.56 2.96
C GLY A 76 8.54 2.14 1.73
N TYR A 77 8.04 2.40 0.52
CA TYR A 77 8.71 2.04 -0.73
C TYR A 77 10.01 2.80 -0.99
N LEU A 78 10.17 3.99 -0.39
CA LEU A 78 11.41 4.79 -0.54
C LEU A 78 12.42 4.55 0.58
N MET A 79 12.01 3.88 1.65
CA MET A 79 12.85 3.67 2.82
C MET A 79 13.83 2.51 2.59
N PRO A 80 14.97 2.48 3.30
CA PRO A 80 15.80 1.28 3.37
C PRO A 80 14.95 0.07 3.79
N PRO A 81 15.15 -1.14 3.22
CA PRO A 81 14.28 -2.29 3.46
C PRO A 81 14.01 -2.60 4.95
N GLN A 82 15.00 -2.38 5.83
CA GLN A 82 14.87 -2.56 7.28
C GLN A 82 13.76 -1.72 7.90
N ILE A 83 13.60 -0.48 7.41
CA ILE A 83 12.62 0.49 7.89
C ILE A 83 11.34 0.36 7.05
N GLY A 84 11.48 0.23 5.74
CA GLY A 84 10.38 0.07 4.80
C GLY A 84 9.48 -1.11 5.15
N LEU A 85 10.06 -2.22 5.63
CA LEU A 85 9.32 -3.41 6.07
C LEU A 85 8.29 -3.10 7.16
N PHE A 86 8.59 -2.20 8.10
CA PHE A 86 7.60 -1.77 9.10
C PHE A 86 6.43 -1.03 8.47
N PHE A 87 6.67 -0.17 7.49
CA PHE A 87 5.62 0.59 6.82
C PHE A 87 4.76 -0.29 5.92
N ILE A 88 5.36 -1.15 5.11
CA ILE A 88 4.60 -2.00 4.19
C ILE A 88 3.82 -3.10 4.91
N SER A 89 4.26 -3.53 6.10
CA SER A 89 3.52 -4.49 6.93
C SER A 89 2.31 -3.88 7.63
N ILE A 90 2.15 -2.55 7.65
CA ILE A 90 0.94 -1.88 8.17
C ILE A 90 -0.29 -2.35 7.37
N LYS A 91 -0.10 -2.56 6.06
CA LYS A 91 -1.11 -3.12 5.16
C LYS A 91 -0.45 -4.13 4.22
N PRO A 92 -0.38 -5.41 4.60
CA PRO A 92 0.25 -6.45 3.78
C PRO A 92 -0.27 -6.49 2.34
N GLN A 93 -1.54 -6.16 2.11
CA GLN A 93 -2.11 -6.08 0.76
C GLN A 93 -1.47 -5.02 -0.16
N LEU A 94 -0.77 -4.03 0.39
CA LEU A 94 0.01 -3.05 -0.36
C LEU A 94 1.50 -3.41 -0.41
N GLY A 95 1.94 -4.32 0.45
CA GLY A 95 3.34 -4.53 0.75
C GLY A 95 3.89 -5.91 0.41
N LEU A 96 3.05 -6.93 0.31
CA LEU A 96 3.48 -8.33 0.30
C LEU A 96 4.44 -8.63 -0.85
N GLY A 97 4.13 -8.16 -2.06
CA GLY A 97 5.02 -8.31 -3.21
C GLY A 97 6.37 -7.63 -3.00
N VAL A 98 6.38 -6.42 -2.42
CA VAL A 98 7.62 -5.70 -2.08
C VAL A 98 8.43 -6.44 -1.01
N GLY A 99 7.77 -7.03 -0.01
CA GLY A 99 8.42 -7.88 0.99
C GLY A 99 9.12 -9.09 0.36
N VAL A 100 8.45 -9.79 -0.56
CA VAL A 100 9.05 -10.91 -1.32
C VAL A 100 10.21 -10.42 -2.20
N TYR A 101 10.06 -9.25 -2.81
CA TYR A 101 11.12 -8.64 -3.63
C TYR A 101 12.38 -8.36 -2.81
N TRP A 102 12.24 -7.70 -1.65
CA TRP A 102 13.38 -7.44 -0.76
C TRP A 102 13.97 -8.71 -0.15
N LEU A 103 13.16 -9.73 0.11
CA LEU A 103 13.66 -11.04 0.51
C LEU A 103 14.60 -11.62 -0.55
N ALA A 104 14.16 -11.63 -1.81
CA ALA A 104 14.95 -12.16 -2.92
C ALA A 104 16.21 -11.32 -3.20
N GLU A 105 16.10 -9.99 -3.20
CA GLU A 105 17.25 -9.11 -3.44
C GLU A 105 18.26 -9.19 -2.29
N SER A 106 17.83 -9.17 -1.02
CA SER A 106 18.74 -9.33 0.12
C SER A 106 19.46 -10.68 0.11
N TRP A 107 18.77 -11.74 -0.29
CA TRP A 107 19.37 -13.06 -0.46
C TRP A 107 20.42 -13.08 -1.59
N ARG A 108 20.14 -12.41 -2.71
CA ARG A 108 21.10 -12.29 -3.82
C ARG A 108 22.32 -11.45 -3.46
N GLU A 109 22.15 -10.40 -2.66
CA GLU A 109 23.24 -9.50 -2.27
C GLU A 109 24.21 -10.13 -1.27
N GLY A 110 23.72 -10.91 -0.30
CA GLY A 110 24.57 -11.43 0.78
C GLY A 110 24.05 -12.68 1.47
N GLY A 111 23.16 -13.42 0.81
CA GLY A 111 22.56 -14.65 1.32
C GLY A 111 21.83 -14.46 2.64
N TRP A 112 21.85 -15.51 3.46
CA TRP A 112 21.11 -15.56 4.72
C TRP A 112 21.50 -14.44 5.70
N ARG A 113 22.77 -14.01 5.73
CA ARG A 113 23.24 -12.97 6.66
C ARG A 113 22.60 -11.63 6.34
N LYS A 114 22.57 -11.25 5.06
CA LYS A 114 21.97 -9.99 4.61
C LYS A 114 20.45 -10.03 4.75
N THR A 115 19.81 -11.15 4.41
CA THR A 115 18.38 -11.35 4.65
C THR A 115 18.03 -11.21 6.13
N LEU A 116 18.79 -11.85 7.03
CA LEU A 116 18.56 -11.72 8.46
C LEU A 116 18.74 -10.27 8.92
N GLN A 117 19.78 -9.57 8.45
CA GLN A 117 19.97 -8.16 8.77
C GLN A 117 18.78 -7.28 8.32
N VAL A 118 18.18 -7.59 7.18
CA VAL A 118 17.03 -6.83 6.64
C VAL A 118 15.74 -7.12 7.41
N PHE A 119 15.45 -8.38 7.68
CA PHE A 119 14.17 -8.82 8.26
C PHE A 119 14.16 -8.95 9.78
N ALA A 120 15.32 -9.06 10.44
CA ALA A 120 15.40 -9.17 11.89
C ALA A 120 14.72 -8.01 12.62
N PRO A 121 14.86 -6.72 12.22
CA PRO A 121 14.21 -5.62 12.92
C PRO A 121 12.68 -5.78 12.97
N VAL A 122 12.02 -6.06 11.84
CA VAL A 122 10.56 -6.24 11.79
C VAL A 122 10.13 -7.53 12.47
N ALA A 123 10.92 -8.61 12.36
CA ALA A 123 10.63 -9.88 13.05
C ALA A 123 10.70 -9.72 14.57
N ILE A 124 11.73 -9.04 15.08
CA ILE A 124 11.86 -8.69 16.51
C ILE A 124 10.69 -7.80 16.93
N GLY A 125 10.37 -6.77 16.15
CA GLY A 125 9.21 -5.90 16.42
C GLY A 125 7.89 -6.68 16.50
N LEU A 126 7.69 -7.65 15.61
CA LEU A 126 6.52 -8.53 15.61
C LEU A 126 6.50 -9.45 16.84
N LEU A 127 7.61 -10.08 17.19
CA LEU A 127 7.70 -10.95 18.38
C LEU A 127 7.47 -10.15 19.67
N LEU A 128 8.04 -8.94 19.78
CA LEU A 128 7.77 -8.03 20.88
C LEU A 128 6.29 -7.62 20.91
N SER A 129 5.66 -7.41 19.75
CA SER A 129 4.22 -7.13 19.69
C SER A 129 3.40 -8.28 20.25
N PHE A 130 3.81 -9.53 20.02
CA PHE A 130 3.12 -10.70 20.57
C PHE A 130 3.31 -10.82 22.08
N ALA A 131 4.51 -10.49 22.59
CA ALA A 131 4.77 -10.48 24.02
C ALA A 131 3.93 -9.41 24.76
N LEU A 132 3.75 -8.23 24.15
CA LEU A 132 3.06 -7.09 24.77
C LEU A 132 1.54 -7.10 24.56
N PHE A 133 1.06 -7.53 23.39
CA PHE A 133 -0.34 -7.42 22.99
C PHE A 133 -1.03 -8.79 22.75
N GLY A 134 -0.30 -9.89 22.96
CA GLY A 134 -0.74 -11.24 22.64
C GLY A 134 -0.74 -11.53 21.13
N LEU A 135 -1.30 -12.68 20.73
CA LEU A 135 -1.47 -13.08 19.32
C LEU A 135 -2.62 -12.29 18.64
N TRP A 136 -2.48 -10.97 18.63
CA TRP A 136 -3.47 -10.05 18.07
C TRP A 136 -3.87 -10.36 16.61
N PRO A 137 -3.02 -10.89 15.71
CA PRO A 137 -3.44 -11.25 14.36
C PRO A 137 -4.45 -12.41 14.30
N LEU A 138 -4.48 -13.28 15.32
CA LEU A 138 -5.39 -14.42 15.36
C LEU A 138 -6.76 -14.08 15.95
N LYS A 139 -6.92 -12.89 16.53
CA LYS A 139 -8.22 -12.45 17.08
C LYS A 139 -9.22 -12.06 15.98
N TYR A 140 -8.82 -12.17 14.71
CA TYR A 140 -9.62 -11.74 13.56
C TYR A 140 -10.30 -12.92 12.87
N ASN A 141 -11.63 -12.88 12.80
CA ASN A 141 -12.40 -13.63 11.80
C ASN A 141 -12.51 -12.76 10.55
N PHE A 142 -11.58 -12.93 9.61
CA PHE A 142 -11.59 -12.23 8.33
C PHE A 142 -12.56 -12.90 7.35
N ASN A 143 -13.85 -12.54 7.43
CA ASN A 143 -14.77 -12.71 6.29
C ASN A 143 -14.73 -11.44 5.41
N ALA A 144 -13.53 -10.94 5.14
CA ALA A 144 -13.34 -9.70 4.40
C ALA A 144 -13.69 -9.84 2.90
N GLU A 145 -13.75 -11.08 2.41
CA GLU A 145 -14.21 -11.41 1.06
C GLU A 145 -15.67 -11.00 0.84
N ASP A 146 -16.52 -11.10 1.87
CA ASP A 146 -17.96 -10.82 1.80
C ASP A 146 -18.33 -9.34 1.96
N TRP A 147 -17.34 -8.47 2.19
CA TRP A 147 -17.62 -7.05 2.41
C TRP A 147 -17.98 -6.38 1.09
N TRP A 148 -19.12 -5.68 1.05
CA TRP A 148 -19.64 -5.03 -0.17
C TRP A 148 -18.69 -3.96 -0.76
N TRP A 149 -17.79 -3.42 0.05
CA TRP A 149 -16.77 -2.45 -0.37
C TRP A 149 -15.42 -3.10 -0.73
N ASN A 150 -15.31 -4.43 -0.67
CA ASN A 150 -14.11 -5.13 -1.10
C ASN A 150 -13.96 -4.96 -2.62
N ALA A 151 -12.83 -4.39 -3.01
CA ALA A 151 -12.43 -4.19 -4.40
C ALA A 151 -11.27 -5.12 -4.78
N SER A 152 -11.06 -6.20 -4.02
CA SER A 152 -10.10 -7.23 -4.40
C SER A 152 -10.60 -8.01 -5.62
N LEU A 153 -9.65 -8.36 -6.48
CA LEU A 153 -9.85 -9.29 -7.59
C LEU A 153 -9.36 -10.69 -7.22
N TRP A 154 -9.32 -11.02 -5.94
CA TRP A 154 -8.93 -12.35 -5.48
C TRP A 154 -10.03 -13.38 -5.76
N PRO A 155 -9.69 -14.64 -6.12
CA PRO A 155 -8.36 -15.15 -6.45
C PRO A 155 -7.98 -14.95 -7.93
N THR A 156 -8.84 -14.35 -8.76
CA THR A 156 -8.67 -14.27 -10.23
C THR A 156 -7.47 -13.41 -10.66
N SER A 157 -6.99 -12.51 -9.80
CA SER A 157 -5.79 -11.70 -10.00
C SER A 157 -4.48 -12.40 -9.66
N LEU A 158 -4.50 -13.60 -9.05
CA LEU A 158 -3.29 -14.35 -8.71
C LEU A 158 -2.35 -14.58 -9.90
N PRO A 159 -2.82 -15.01 -11.10
CA PRO A 159 -1.94 -15.19 -12.26
C PRO A 159 -1.24 -13.90 -12.68
N VAL A 160 -1.95 -12.75 -12.63
CA VAL A 160 -1.39 -11.44 -12.93
C VAL A 160 -0.35 -11.05 -11.88
N GLY A 161 -0.67 -11.21 -10.59
CA GLY A 161 0.25 -10.96 -9.48
C GLY A 161 1.53 -11.79 -9.59
N LEU A 162 1.41 -13.09 -9.88
CA LEU A 162 2.57 -13.98 -10.08
C LEU A 162 3.41 -13.56 -11.30
N GLY A 163 2.77 -13.23 -12.42
CA GLY A 163 3.45 -12.73 -13.61
C GLY A 163 4.27 -11.47 -13.32
N LEU A 164 3.65 -10.50 -12.63
CA LEU A 164 4.30 -9.27 -12.18
C LEU A 164 5.43 -9.55 -11.18
N MET A 165 5.23 -10.46 -10.23
CA MET A 165 6.26 -10.82 -9.25
C MET A 165 7.47 -11.48 -9.93
N VAL A 166 7.25 -12.39 -10.88
CA VAL A 166 8.33 -12.99 -11.67
C VAL A 166 9.06 -11.92 -12.49
N ALA A 167 8.32 -10.99 -13.09
CA ALA A 167 8.92 -9.85 -13.80
C ALA A 167 9.76 -8.98 -12.85
N ALA A 168 9.28 -8.68 -11.65
CA ALA A 168 10.00 -7.95 -10.62
C ALA A 168 11.33 -8.62 -10.28
N LEU A 169 11.31 -9.93 -10.01
CA LEU A 169 12.49 -10.71 -9.64
C LEU A 169 13.49 -10.88 -10.79
N ARG A 170 13.02 -10.96 -12.05
CA ARG A 170 13.90 -11.11 -13.21
C ARG A 170 14.53 -9.79 -13.63
N THR A 171 13.74 -8.72 -13.63
CA THR A 171 14.17 -7.39 -14.09
C THR A 171 14.78 -6.53 -12.98
N ARG A 172 14.67 -6.97 -11.71
CA ARG A 172 15.10 -6.22 -10.52
C ARG A 172 14.45 -4.83 -10.45
N ARG A 173 13.16 -4.80 -10.75
CA ARG A 173 12.33 -3.59 -10.73
C ARG A 173 11.24 -3.75 -9.67
N ILE A 174 11.34 -2.96 -8.62
CA ILE A 174 10.43 -2.97 -7.48
C ILE A 174 9.00 -2.57 -7.87
N GLU A 175 8.86 -1.79 -8.94
CA GLU A 175 7.57 -1.31 -9.43
C GLU A 175 6.61 -2.46 -9.75
N TYR A 176 7.12 -3.54 -10.37
CA TYR A 176 6.30 -4.73 -10.61
C TYR A 176 5.89 -5.43 -9.31
N ALA A 177 6.73 -5.41 -8.28
CA ALA A 177 6.39 -5.98 -6.97
C ALA A 177 5.35 -5.13 -6.22
N ILE A 178 5.40 -3.79 -6.35
CA ILE A 178 4.37 -2.87 -5.86
C ILE A 178 3.04 -3.20 -6.55
N ALA A 179 3.04 -3.28 -7.89
CA ALA A 179 1.84 -3.60 -8.67
C ALA A 179 1.27 -5.00 -8.37
N ALA A 180 2.13 -5.98 -8.06
CA ALA A 180 1.71 -7.33 -7.72
C ALA A 180 1.04 -7.44 -6.34
N SER A 181 1.35 -6.53 -5.41
CA SER A 181 0.95 -6.69 -3.99
C SER A 181 -0.57 -6.84 -3.78
N PRO A 182 -1.43 -6.00 -4.38
CA PRO A 182 -2.88 -6.14 -4.22
C PRO A 182 -3.44 -7.46 -4.80
N CYS A 183 -2.79 -8.03 -5.81
CA CYS A 183 -3.21 -9.29 -6.43
C CYS A 183 -3.05 -10.51 -5.51
N PHE A 184 -2.25 -10.38 -4.44
CA PHE A 184 -2.02 -11.45 -3.47
C PHE A 184 -2.91 -11.32 -2.21
N SER A 185 -3.86 -10.39 -2.19
CA SER A 185 -4.71 -10.16 -1.03
C SER A 185 -6.18 -10.49 -1.30
N PRO A 186 -6.85 -11.28 -0.43
CA PRO A 186 -8.30 -11.48 -0.50
C PRO A 186 -9.11 -10.21 -0.19
N TYR A 187 -8.44 -9.17 0.33
CA TYR A 187 -9.07 -7.92 0.72
C TYR A 187 -8.26 -6.70 0.29
N VAL A 188 -8.86 -5.85 -0.54
CA VAL A 188 -8.27 -4.61 -1.04
C VAL A 188 -9.40 -3.59 -1.18
N LEU A 189 -9.23 -2.37 -0.68
CA LEU A 189 -10.21 -1.30 -0.85
C LEU A 189 -9.94 -0.51 -2.13
N PHE A 190 -10.96 0.15 -2.68
CA PHE A 190 -10.79 0.92 -3.93
C PHE A 190 -9.65 1.95 -3.84
N HIS A 191 -9.49 2.64 -2.70
CA HIS A 191 -8.40 3.61 -2.53
C HIS A 191 -7.01 2.96 -2.51
N SER A 192 -6.91 1.69 -2.10
CA SER A 192 -5.65 0.94 -2.03
C SER A 192 -5.07 0.61 -3.40
N TRP A 193 -5.87 0.67 -4.46
CA TRP A 193 -5.38 0.58 -5.83
C TRP A 193 -4.51 1.77 -6.26
N VAL A 194 -4.40 2.83 -5.44
CA VAL A 194 -3.46 3.94 -5.67
C VAL A 194 -2.00 3.45 -5.78
N VAL A 195 -1.62 2.36 -5.11
CA VAL A 195 -0.24 1.85 -5.19
C VAL A 195 0.10 1.27 -6.57
N VAL A 196 -0.90 0.73 -7.28
CA VAL A 196 -0.71 0.24 -8.65
C VAL A 196 -0.50 1.42 -9.60
N LEU A 197 -1.20 2.54 -9.38
CA LEU A 197 -0.97 3.78 -10.13
C LEU A 197 0.44 4.33 -9.87
N ILE A 198 0.92 4.27 -8.63
CA ILE A 198 2.31 4.63 -8.28
C ILE A 198 3.31 3.75 -9.02
N ALA A 199 3.08 2.44 -9.10
CA ALA A 199 3.98 1.52 -9.80
C ALA A 199 4.17 1.86 -11.29
N ILE A 200 3.15 2.43 -11.94
CA ILE A 200 3.21 2.78 -13.36
C ILE A 200 3.39 4.28 -13.61
N VAL A 201 3.57 5.11 -12.57
CA VAL A 201 3.52 6.58 -12.70
C VAL A 201 4.60 7.16 -13.63
N ALA A 202 5.75 6.48 -13.74
CA ALA A 202 6.82 6.86 -14.67
C ALA A 202 6.48 6.55 -16.13
N ALA A 203 5.63 5.54 -16.36
CA ALA A 203 5.12 5.16 -17.68
C ALA A 203 3.92 6.04 -18.03
N THR A 204 4.20 7.30 -18.39
CA THR A 204 3.19 8.37 -18.51
C THR A 204 1.99 8.00 -19.42
N PRO A 205 2.18 7.40 -20.61
CA PRO A 205 1.05 6.99 -21.46
C PRO A 205 0.14 5.96 -20.78
N GLU A 206 0.71 4.90 -20.22
CA GLU A 206 0.00 3.82 -19.53
C GLU A 206 -0.72 4.34 -18.28
N PHE A 207 -0.07 5.23 -17.54
CA PHE A 207 -0.64 5.91 -16.39
C PHE A 207 -1.85 6.79 -16.78
N ILE A 208 -1.72 7.63 -17.82
CA ILE A 208 -2.83 8.50 -18.28
C ILE A 208 -3.99 7.64 -18.82
N ALA A 209 -3.70 6.58 -19.56
CA ALA A 209 -4.71 5.66 -20.07
C ALA A 209 -5.48 4.99 -18.92
N THR A 210 -4.75 4.52 -17.90
CA THR A 210 -5.34 3.90 -16.70
C THR A 210 -6.23 4.90 -15.95
N LEU A 211 -5.75 6.13 -15.74
CA LEU A 211 -6.55 7.19 -15.09
C LEU A 211 -7.80 7.56 -15.88
N THR A 212 -7.69 7.65 -17.20
CA THR A 212 -8.83 7.93 -18.08
C THR A 212 -9.88 6.83 -17.97
N GLY A 213 -9.44 5.56 -17.96
CA GLY A 213 -10.32 4.41 -17.72
C GLY A 213 -11.01 4.46 -16.36
N LEU A 214 -10.27 4.78 -15.29
CA LEU A 214 -10.82 4.88 -13.93
C LEU A 214 -11.86 6.01 -13.80
N TRP A 215 -11.58 7.19 -14.35
CA TRP A 215 -12.55 8.29 -14.38
C TRP A 215 -13.75 7.97 -15.25
N GLY A 216 -13.55 7.32 -16.39
CA GLY A 216 -14.63 6.85 -17.26
C GLY A 216 -15.57 5.88 -16.53
N LEU A 217 -15.02 4.91 -15.79
CA LEU A 217 -15.80 3.99 -14.97
C LEU A 217 -16.66 4.72 -13.92
N ILE A 218 -16.10 5.74 -13.27
CA ILE A 218 -16.82 6.54 -12.27
C ILE A 218 -17.91 7.37 -12.92
N ALA A 219 -17.64 8.00 -14.06
CA ALA A 219 -18.64 8.76 -14.81
C ALA A 219 -19.81 7.86 -15.24
N ILE A 220 -19.53 6.65 -15.71
CA ILE A 220 -20.56 5.66 -16.06
C ILE A 220 -21.38 5.30 -14.82
N ARG A 221 -20.74 4.95 -13.69
CA ARG A 221 -21.46 4.61 -12.46
C ARG A 221 -22.33 5.76 -11.93
N ALA A 222 -21.85 7.00 -12.05
CA ALA A 222 -22.57 8.19 -11.64
C ALA A 222 -23.82 8.44 -12.51
N THR A 223 -23.77 8.13 -13.81
CA THR A 223 -24.91 8.33 -14.73
C THR A 223 -25.89 7.17 -14.74
N THR A 224 -25.45 5.93 -14.52
CA THR A 224 -26.33 4.75 -14.49
C THR A 224 -27.07 4.55 -13.17
N GLY A 225 -26.99 5.51 -12.24
CA GLY A 225 -27.68 5.44 -10.95
C GLY A 225 -27.22 4.26 -10.11
N GLY A 226 -25.89 4.10 -9.97
CA GLY A 226 -25.30 3.05 -9.14
C GLY A 226 -25.97 3.00 -7.76
N LYS A 227 -26.73 1.93 -7.53
CA LYS A 227 -27.11 1.50 -6.17
C LYS A 227 -25.87 0.98 -5.45
#